data_AF-A0AAN6MCH6-F1
#
_entry.id   AF-A0AAN6MCH6-F1
#
_cell.length_a   1.000
_cell.length_b   1.000
_cell.length_c   1.000
_cell.angle_alpha   90.00
_cell.angle_beta   90.00
_cell.angle_gamma   90.00
#
_symmetry.space_group_name_H-M   'P 1'
#
loop_
_entity.id
_entity.type
_entity.pdbx_description
1 polymer ?
#
loop_
_entity_poly.entity_id
_entity_poly.type
_entity_poly.pdbx_seq_one_letter_code
_entity_poly.pdbx_strand_id
1 'polypeptide(L)' 'MRHLPEWIVRAPALLEDWGVHLQMLRGHSSLVKAVAFSPDSRLIASGSCDRTIRVWDAATGAERRVLQGH' A
#
# COMPACT_ATOMS: atom_id res chain seq x y z
N MET A 1 2.26 -23.55 -39.62
CA MET A 1 2.48 -22.30 -38.85
C MET A 1 1.61 -22.38 -37.61
N ARG A 2 2.17 -22.30 -36.40
CA ARG A 2 1.39 -22.43 -35.15
C ARG A 2 0.84 -21.06 -34.77
N HIS A 3 -0.48 -20.92 -34.74
CA HIS A 3 -1.14 -19.72 -34.22
C HIS A 3 -1.10 -19.82 -32.68
N LEU A 4 -0.38 -18.91 -32.02
CA LEU A 4 -0.43 -18.83 -30.56
C LEU A 4 -1.75 -18.20 -30.13
N PRO A 5 -2.38 -18.67 -29.05
CA PRO A 5 -3.55 -18.03 -28.47
C PRO A 5 -3.25 -16.59 -28.04
N GLU A 6 -4.24 -15.69 -28.15
CA GLU A 6 -4.06 -14.27 -27.82
C GLU A 6 -3.55 -14.02 -26.40
N TRP A 7 -3.89 -14.88 -25.43
CA TRP A 7 -3.44 -14.75 -24.04
C TRP A 7 -1.93 -14.94 -23.84
N ILE A 8 -1.23 -15.57 -24.80
CA ILE A 8 0.23 -15.70 -24.79
C ILE A 8 0.89 -14.44 -25.39
N VAL A 9 0.26 -13.86 -26.41
CA VAL A 9 0.79 -12.68 -27.11
C VAL A 9 0.48 -11.39 -26.36
N ARG A 10 -0.67 -11.37 -25.67
CA ARG A 10 -1.09 -10.35 -24.71
C ARG A 10 -0.69 -10.83 -23.33
N ALA A 11 0.61 -10.75 -23.00
CA ALA A 11 1.01 -10.78 -21.60
C ALA A 11 0.07 -9.82 -20.85
N PRO A 12 -0.57 -10.25 -19.74
CA PRO A 12 -1.45 -9.36 -19.02
C PRO A 12 -0.63 -8.12 -18.64
N ALA A 13 -1.20 -6.94 -18.87
CA ALA A 13 -0.63 -5.64 -18.55
C ALA A 13 -0.12 -5.54 -17.09
N LEU A 14 -0.47 -6.51 -16.25
CA LEU A 14 0.17 -6.82 -14.98
C LEU A 14 1.68 -6.57 -15.01
N LEU A 15 2.46 -7.03 -16.00
CA LEU A 15 3.93 -6.88 -15.98
C LEU A 15 4.47 -5.45 -16.16
N GLU A 16 3.67 -4.51 -16.64
CA GLU A 16 4.11 -3.12 -16.86
C GLU A 16 3.91 -2.24 -15.61
N ASP A 17 3.01 -2.63 -14.69
CA ASP A 17 2.58 -1.78 -13.56
C ASP A 17 3.07 -2.24 -12.17
N TRP A 18 3.70 -3.41 -12.03
CA TRP A 18 4.32 -3.83 -10.75
C TRP A 18 5.42 -2.86 -10.27
N GLY A 19 5.90 -1.98 -11.15
CA GLY A 19 7.02 -1.08 -10.88
C GLY A 19 6.69 0.33 -10.39
N VAL A 20 5.44 0.83 -10.47
CA VAL A 20 5.21 2.30 -10.47
C VAL A 20 4.24 2.84 -9.41
N HIS A 21 3.91 2.10 -8.35
CA HIS A 21 3.26 2.73 -7.19
C HIS A 21 3.87 2.35 -5.84
N LEU A 22 5.15 2.68 -5.68
CA LEU A 22 5.79 2.73 -4.36
C LEU A 22 5.34 4.00 -3.63
N GLN A 23 4.11 3.97 -3.13
CA GLN A 23 3.60 5.03 -2.28
C GLN A 23 4.27 4.97 -0.90
N MET A 24 4.96 6.06 -0.53
CA MET A 24 5.64 6.16 0.76
C MET A 24 4.77 6.89 1.78
N LEU A 25 4.35 6.19 2.83
CA LEU A 25 3.58 6.74 3.95
C LEU A 25 4.54 7.42 4.95
N ARG A 26 4.77 8.72 4.76
CA ARG A 26 5.69 9.52 5.60
C ARG A 26 4.96 10.08 6.81
N GLY A 27 5.55 9.95 7.99
CA GLY A 27 5.04 10.63 9.18
C GLY A 27 5.58 10.06 10.49
N HIS A 28 5.82 8.75 10.54
CA HIS A 28 6.41 8.16 11.74
C HIS A 28 7.84 8.66 11.98
N SER A 29 8.15 9.02 13.22
CA SER A 29 9.48 9.50 13.62
C SER A 29 10.37 8.39 14.22
N SER A 30 9.82 7.17 14.32
CA SER A 30 10.52 5.98 14.80
C SER A 30 10.06 4.73 14.05
N LEU A 31 10.62 3.57 14.41
CA LEU A 31 10.36 2.27 13.77
C LEU A 31 8.87 1.92 13.79
N VAL A 32 8.32 1.67 12.60
CA VAL A 32 7.01 1.03 12.45
C VAL A 32 7.13 -0.43 12.86
N LYS A 33 6.26 -0.87 13.78
CA LYS A 33 6.27 -2.23 14.35
C LYS A 33 5.17 -3.12 13.79
N ALA A 34 4.08 -2.52 13.33
CA ALA A 34 2.94 -3.25 12.78
C ALA A 34 2.23 -2.42 11.70
N VAL A 35 1.65 -3.12 10.72
CA VAL A 35 0.79 -2.56 9.67
C VAL A 35 -0.43 -3.47 9.49
N ALA A 36 -1.59 -2.88 9.23
CA ALA A 36 -2.83 -3.60 8.95
C ALA A 36 -3.69 -2.85 7.92
N PHE A 37 -4.41 -3.60 7.09
CA PHE A 37 -5.44 -3.05 6.19
C PHE A 37 -6.81 -3.12 6.85
N SER A 38 -7.69 -2.16 6.52
CA SER A 38 -9.12 -2.34 6.76
C SER A 38 -9.69 -3.47 5.87
N PRO A 39 -10.79 -4.12 6.28
CA PRO A 39 -11.40 -5.18 5.47
C PRO A 39 -11.85 -4.75 4.07
N ASP A 40 -12.14 -3.45 3.88
CA ASP A 40 -12.54 -2.87 2.60
C ASP A 40 -11.35 -2.30 1.78
N SER A 41 -10.12 -2.51 2.26
CA SER A 41 -8.87 -2.04 1.64
C SER A 41 -8.78 -0.53 1.42
N ARG A 42 -9.63 0.27 2.07
CA ARG A 42 -9.59 1.74 1.94
C ARG A 42 -8.63 2.41 2.90
N LEU A 43 -8.30 1.76 4.01
CA LEU A 43 -7.45 2.31 5.05
C LEU A 43 -6.28 1.39 5.38
N ILE A 44 -5.17 2.03 5.72
CA ILE A 44 -4.00 1.38 6.33
C ILE A 44 -3.86 1.94 7.74
N ALA A 45 -3.61 1.10 8.73
CA ALA A 45 -3.17 1.50 10.05
C ALA A 45 -1.70 1.09 10.25
N SER A 46 -0.87 1.98 10.78
CA SER A 46 0.52 1.69 11.14
C SER A 46 0.80 2.12 12.58
N GLY A 47 1.37 1.22 13.38
CA GLY A 47 1.81 1.49 14.75
C GLY A 47 3.33 1.60 14.83
N SER A 48 3.84 2.57 15.61
CA SER A 48 5.27 2.88 15.69
C SER A 48 5.76 3.11 17.12
N CYS A 49 7.07 2.92 17.32
CA CYS A 49 7.79 3.29 18.54
C CYS A 49 7.76 4.80 18.85
N ASP A 50 7.26 5.64 17.94
CA ASP A 50 7.01 7.06 18.21
C ASP A 50 5.77 7.32 19.09
N ARG A 51 5.14 6.24 19.59
CA ARG A 51 3.95 6.24 20.45
C ARG A 51 2.70 6.71 19.72
N THR A 52 2.65 6.51 18.41
CA THR A 52 1.50 6.83 17.58
C THR A 52 1.02 5.65 16.75
N ILE A 53 -0.28 5.65 16.49
CA ILE A 53 -0.88 4.93 15.36
C ILE A 53 -1.27 5.97 14.32
N ARG A 54 -0.84 5.77 13.07
CA ARG A 54 -1.26 6.61 11.94
C ARG A 54 -2.22 5.82 11.06
N VAL A 55 -3.27 6.49 10.58
CA VAL A 55 -4.27 5.93 9.68
C VAL A 55 -4.16 6.66 8.34
N TRP A 56 -4.05 5.89 7.27
CA TRP A 56 -3.81 6.38 5.92
C TRP A 56 -4.93 5.98 4.99
N ASP A 57 -5.18 6.81 3.99
CA ASP A 57 -5.95 6.45 2.81
C ASP A 57 -5.10 5.52 1.92
N ALA A 58 -5.60 4.32 1.63
CA ALA A 58 -4.82 3.31 0.92
C ALA A 58 -4.60 3.64 -0.58
N ALA A 59 -5.50 4.44 -1.19
CA ALA A 59 -5.42 4.78 -2.60
C ALA A 59 -4.53 6.00 -2.85
N THR A 60 -4.50 6.93 -1.91
CA THR A 60 -3.80 8.22 -2.06
C THR A 60 -2.63 8.41 -1.12
N GLY A 61 -2.41 7.50 -0.17
CA GLY A 61 -1.37 7.56 0.86
C GLY A 61 -1.50 8.75 1.82
N ALA A 62 -2.60 9.50 1.74
CA ALA A 62 -2.83 10.66 2.59
C ALA A 62 -3.06 10.20 4.04
N GLU A 63 -2.41 10.87 4.99
CA GLU A 63 -2.71 10.69 6.40
C GLU A 63 -4.10 11.22 6.71
N ARG A 64 -4.96 10.35 7.27
CA ARG A 64 -6.32 10.67 7.70
C ARG A 64 -6.39 10.99 9.18
N ARG A 65 -5.57 10.32 10.00
CA ARG A 65 -5.60 10.48 11.46
C ARG A 65 -4.30 10.05 12.11
N VAL A 66 -3.97 10.73 13.21
CA VAL A 66 -2.93 10.31 14.17
C VAL A 66 -3.60 10.04 15.51
N LEU A 67 -3.35 8.87 16.08
CA LEU A 67 -3.73 8.50 17.44
C LEU A 67 -2.46 8.51 18.30
N GLN A 68 -2.48 9.23 19.41
CA GLN A 68 -1.33 9.38 20.30
C GLN A 68 -1.49 8.52 21.56
N GLY A 69 -0.35 8.17 22.18
CA GLY A 69 -0.32 7.45 23.46
C GLY A 69 -0.35 5.92 23.32
N HIS A 70 -0.05 5.40 22.13
CA HIS A 70 0.08 3.96 21.86
C HIS A 70 1.39 3.39 22.41
#